data_AF-A0A562LMN5-F1
#
_entry.id   AF-A0A562LMN5-F1
#
_cell.length_a   1.000
_cell.length_b   1.000
_cell.length_c   1.000
_cell.angle_alpha   90.00
_cell.angle_beta   90.00
_cell.angle_gamma   90.00
#
_symmetry.space_group_name_H-M   'P 1'
#
loop_
_entity.id
_entity.type
_entity.pdbx_description
1 polymer ?
#
loop_
_entity_poly.entity_id
_entity_poly.type
_entity_poly.pdbx_seq_one_letter_code
_entity_poly.pdbx_strand_id
1 'polypeptide(L)' 'MTDELKRIVVDLEAELVRSIARTADEAPLRAAGDRAFDRLRELKKSSPELFESILLVAIEVNTKLNMAIETVKR' A
#
# COMPACT_ATOMS: atom_id res chain seq x y z
N MET A 1 8.75 6.56 11.69
CA MET A 1 8.45 6.42 10.25
C MET A 1 8.99 7.63 9.50
N THR A 2 9.78 7.40 8.45
CA THR A 2 10.32 8.48 7.58
C THR A 2 9.21 9.10 6.75
N ASP A 3 9.44 10.30 6.21
CA ASP A 3 8.43 10.98 5.37
C ASP A 3 8.14 10.23 4.07
N GLU A 4 9.12 9.51 3.54
CA GLU A 4 8.96 8.63 2.38
C GLU A 4 8.02 7.46 2.66
N LEU A 5 8.22 6.78 3.79
CA LEU A 5 7.35 5.69 4.24
C LEU A 5 5.91 6.16 4.48
N LYS A 6 5.74 7.32 5.13
CA LYS A 6 4.40 7.95 5.28
C LYS A 6 3.74 8.21 3.93
N ARG A 7 4.51 8.72 2.96
CA ARG A 7 3.98 9.05 1.64
C ARG A 7 3.51 7.81 0.89
N ILE A 8 4.23 6.69 0.97
CA ILE A 8 3.79 5.41 0.38
C ILE A 8 2.41 5.00 0.91
N VAL A 9 2.21 5.09 2.24
CA VAL A 9 0.94 4.73 2.87
C VAL A 9 -0.19 5.66 2.44
N VAL A 10 0.03 6.98 2.49
CA VAL A 10 -1.00 7.97 2.12
C VAL A 10 -1.39 7.86 0.65
N ASP A 11 -0.42 7.65 -0.24
CA ASP A 11 -0.67 7.49 -1.67
C ASP A 11 -1.53 6.24 -1.94
N LEU A 12 -1.22 5.13 -1.26
CA LEU A 12 -2.03 3.91 -1.30
C LEU A 12 -3.45 4.15 -0.81
N GLU A 13 -3.62 4.75 0.38
CA GLU A 13 -4.95 5.03 0.95
C GLU A 13 -5.82 5.83 -0.02
N ALA A 14 -5.24 6.90 -0.59
CA ALA A 14 -5.95 7.75 -1.53
C ALA A 14 -6.36 6.97 -2.79
N GLU A 15 -5.52 6.05 -3.26
CA GLU A 15 -5.83 5.21 -4.42
C GLU A 15 -6.88 4.13 -4.13
N LEU A 16 -6.81 3.49 -2.96
CA LEU A 16 -7.82 2.52 -2.53
C LEU A 16 -9.20 3.17 -2.42
N VAL A 17 -9.30 4.33 -1.74
CA VAL A 17 -10.56 5.08 -1.61
C VAL A 17 -11.13 5.47 -2.98
N ARG A 18 -10.29 5.97 -3.89
CA ARG A 18 -10.73 6.30 -5.26
C ARG A 18 -11.21 5.09 -6.04
N SER A 19 -10.54 3.94 -5.86
CA SER A 19 -10.89 2.70 -6.56
C SER A 19 -12.22 2.16 -6.05
N ILE A 20 -12.40 2.06 -4.73
CA ILE A 20 -13.68 1.64 -4.10
C ILE A 20 -14.84 2.55 -4.54
N ALA A 21 -14.61 3.87 -4.58
CA ALA A 21 -15.67 4.81 -4.98
C ALA A 21 -16.06 4.71 -6.46
N ARG A 22 -15.20 4.18 -7.33
CA ARG A 22 -15.41 4.11 -8.78
C ARG A 22 -15.83 2.72 -9.25
N THR A 23 -15.36 1.67 -8.60
CA THR A 23 -15.54 0.28 -9.04
C THR A 23 -15.73 -0.64 -7.85
N ALA A 24 -16.49 -1.73 -8.06
CA ALA A 24 -16.53 -2.88 -7.16
C ALA A 24 -15.52 -3.96 -7.61
N ASP A 25 -14.43 -3.57 -8.27
CA ASP A 25 -13.44 -4.49 -8.85
C ASP A 25 -12.17 -4.55 -8.00
N GLU A 26 -11.70 -5.77 -7.79
CA GLU A 26 -10.50 -6.11 -7.04
C GLU A 26 -9.21 -5.80 -7.82
N ALA A 27 -9.23 -5.86 -9.15
CA ALA A 27 -8.05 -5.64 -10.00
C ALA A 27 -7.35 -4.29 -9.76
N PRO A 28 -8.04 -3.13 -9.75
CA PRO A 28 -7.39 -1.84 -9.48
C PRO A 28 -6.82 -1.73 -8.06
N LEU A 29 -7.46 -2.37 -7.07
CA LEU A 29 -6.96 -2.41 -5.69
C LEU A 29 -5.63 -3.17 -5.61
N ARG A 30 -5.56 -4.34 -6.25
CA ARG A 30 -4.33 -5.14 -6.31
C ARG A 30 -3.19 -4.37 -6.98
N ALA A 31 -3.48 -3.69 -8.09
CA ALA A 31 -2.49 -2.88 -8.78
C ALA A 31 -1.95 -1.72 -7.90
N ALA A 32 -2.79 -1.12 -7.06
CA ALA A 32 -2.36 -0.11 -6.09
C ALA A 32 -1.43 -0.70 -5.01
N GLY A 33 -1.78 -1.89 -4.50
CA GLY A 33 -0.93 -2.65 -3.58
C GLY A 33 0.44 -3.00 -4.17
N ASP A 34 0.48 -3.50 -5.40
CA ASP A 34 1.73 -3.86 -6.09
C ASP A 34 2.66 -2.65 -6.21
N ARG A 35 2.13 -1.49 -6.61
CA ARG A 35 2.90 -0.23 -6.67
C ARG A 35 3.47 0.19 -5.31
N ALA A 36 2.70 0.04 -4.24
CA ALA A 36 3.16 0.36 -2.89
C ALA A 36 4.30 -0.59 -2.46
N PHE A 37 4.16 -1.89 -2.72
CA PHE A 37 5.22 -2.87 -2.43
C PHE A 37 6.48 -2.65 -3.26
N ASP A 38 6.36 -2.26 -4.52
CA ASP A 38 7.52 -1.93 -5.36
C ASP A 38 8.30 -0.75 -4.79
N ARG A 39 7.61 0.31 -4.36
CA ARG A 39 8.26 1.46 -3.70
C ARG A 39 8.95 1.06 -2.40
N LEU A 40 8.36 0.17 -1.60
CA LEU A 40 9.00 -0.36 -0.39
C LEU A 40 10.24 -1.21 -0.71
N ARG A 41 10.21 -2.01 -1.78
CA ARG A 41 11.35 -2.80 -2.24
C ARG A 41 12.50 -1.92 -2.71
N GLU A 42 12.20 -0.84 -3.43
CA GLU A 42 13.24 0.12 -3.85
C GLU A 42 13.82 0.87 -2.65
N LEU A 43 12.99 1.32 -1.72
CA LEU A 43 13.47 1.97 -0.50
C LEU A 43 14.35 1.04 0.35
N LYS A 44 14.03 -0.25 0.41
CA LYS A 44 14.87 -1.26 1.07
C LYS A 44 16.27 -1.34 0.46
N LYS A 45 16.39 -1.22 -0.87
CA LYS A 45 17.69 -1.27 -1.57
C LYS A 45 18.53 -0.04 -1.27
N SER A 46 17.91 1.15 -1.21
CA SER A 46 18.63 2.41 -0.97
C SER A 46 18.89 2.70 0.51
N SER A 47 18.09 2.13 1.42
CA SER A 47 18.06 2.46 2.85
C SER A 47 17.91 1.20 3.72
N PRO A 48 18.91 0.29 3.73
CA PRO A 48 18.86 -0.96 4.48
C PRO A 48 18.70 -0.74 6.00
N GLU A 49 19.14 0.40 6.54
CA GLU A 49 18.95 0.80 7.94
C GLU A 49 17.48 1.00 8.32
N LEU A 50 16.58 1.18 7.33
CA LEU A 50 15.15 1.34 7.55
C LEU A 50 14.37 0.01 7.49
N PHE A 51 15.06 -1.14 7.42
CA PHE A 51 14.45 -2.44 7.15
C PHE A 51 13.25 -2.77 8.07
N GLU A 52 13.40 -2.57 9.39
CA GLU A 52 12.31 -2.81 10.35
C GLU A 52 11.09 -1.92 10.06
N SER A 53 11.33 -0.63 9.82
CA SER A 53 10.25 0.32 9.48
C SER A 53 9.58 -0.02 8.15
N ILE A 54 10.34 -0.49 7.16
CA ILE A 54 9.81 -0.96 5.87
C ILE A 54 8.92 -2.19 6.07
N LEU A 55 9.30 -3.14 6.92
CA LEU A 55 8.48 -4.31 7.24
C LEU A 55 7.17 -3.93 7.92
N LEU A 56 7.20 -3.01 8.89
CA LEU A 56 5.99 -2.51 9.55
C LEU A 56 5.03 -1.86 8.55
N VAL A 57 5.55 -1.05 7.63
CA VAL A 57 4.73 -0.43 6.58
C VAL A 57 4.23 -1.46 5.57
N ALA A 58 5.01 -2.49 5.23
CA ALA A 58 4.55 -3.58 4.38
C ALA A 58 3.35 -4.33 4.98
N ILE A 59 3.35 -4.55 6.30
CA ILE A 59 2.21 -5.12 7.03
C ILE A 59 1.00 -4.18 6.95
N GLU A 60 1.19 -2.89 7.19
CA GLU A 60 0.13 -1.88 7.10
C GLU A 60 -0.50 -1.80 5.70
N VAL A 61 0.34 -1.77 4.65
CA VAL A 61 -0.09 -1.80 3.24
C VAL A 61 -0.94 -3.04 2.96
N ASN A 62 -0.48 -4.22 3.38
CA ASN A 62 -1.21 -5.47 3.17
C ASN A 62 -2.56 -5.46 3.89
N THR A 63 -2.60 -5.00 5.14
CA THR A 63 -3.83 -4.91 5.93
C THR A 63 -4.85 -4.00 5.25
N LYS A 64 -4.45 -2.79 4.83
CA LYS A 64 -5.36 -1.83 4.18
C LYS A 64 -5.86 -2.34 2.83
N LEU A 65 -4.98 -2.97 2.05
CA LEU A 65 -5.35 -3.61 0.78
C LEU A 65 -6.40 -4.70 1.00
N ASN A 66 -6.19 -5.60 1.96
CA ASN A 66 -7.13 -6.70 2.22
C ASN A 66 -8.49 -6.16 2.68
N MET A 67 -8.52 -5.13 3.54
CA MET A 67 -9.77 -4.48 3.94
C MET A 67 -10.51 -3.87 2.74
N ALA A 68 -9.79 -3.21 1.83
CA ALA A 68 -10.39 -2.66 0.61
C ALA A 68 -10.96 -3.75 -0.30
N ILE A 69 -10.23 -4.85 -0.48
CA ILE A 69 -10.66 -6.00 -1.28
C ILE A 69 -11.90 -6.65 -0.66
N GLU A 70 -11.94 -6.84 0.66
CA GLU A 70 -13.11 -7.36 1.36
C GLU A 70 -14.32 -6.42 1.24
N THR A 71 -14.09 -5.12 1.16
CA THR A 71 -15.16 -4.13 1.00
C THR A 71 -15.87 -4.26 -0.35
N VAL A 72 -15.14 -4.51 -1.43
CA VAL A 72 -15.72 -4.64 -2.78
C VAL A 72 -16.26 -6.05 -3.09
N LYS A 73 -15.94 -7.04 -2.27
CA LYS A 73 -16.48 -8.41 -2.38
C LYS A 73 -17.87 -8.60 -1.77
N ARG A 74 -18.32 -7.64 -0.95
CA ARG A 74 -19.62 -7.65 -0.28
C ARG A 74 -20.68 -6.94 -1.13
#